data_AF-A0A415M511-F1
#
_entry.id   AF-A0A415M511-F1
#
_cell.length_a   1.000
_cell.length_b   1.000
_cell.length_c   1.000
_cell.angle_alpha   90.00
_cell.angle_beta   90.00
_cell.angle_gamma   90.00
#
_symmetry.space_group_name_H-M   'P 1'
#
loop_
_entity.id
_entity.type
_entity.pdbx_description
1 polymer ?
#
loop_
_entity_poly.entity_id
_entity_poly.type
_entity_poly.pdbx_seq_one_letter_code
_entity_poly.pdbx_strand_id
1 'polypeptide(L)'
;MKNMLTLIVLLSSWLTVYSQESYTEAELKQKCDSIVEEANTLYRYETAAWNFTDMIFAKPGLIETIQNILTYHQGDSIKCVAIDKQSYCIYEATFLNESAPCSEVTTRRNLTEQEILLAKIKEKIRSELADHEKYPIYRYDNYPLNWDLIPFADGYKFYAISGVSKGRAIPFGNDYLFIANKEGEIQSWKKFHSGLIPVEATERMPMIAFPIHSHLKYEPFISATDICTFRLYYDKTGSTKFAVYSTALSMYFVYELATNTITPTKDINFNSTPLSEKAAP
;
A
#
# COMPACT_ATOMS: atom_id res chain seq x y z
N MET A 1 -36.08 -20.46 -65.57
CA MET A 1 -35.93 -19.02 -65.25
C MET A 1 -36.22 -18.90 -63.75
N LYS A 2 -35.26 -19.19 -62.85
CA LYS A 2 -34.19 -18.32 -62.33
C LYS A 2 -34.68 -16.90 -62.00
N ASN A 3 -34.63 -16.60 -60.70
CA ASN A 3 -34.37 -15.30 -60.04
C ASN A 3 -35.46 -14.96 -59.01
N MET A 4 -35.18 -14.62 -57.75
CA MET A 4 -33.94 -14.63 -56.97
C MET A 4 -34.35 -14.37 -55.52
N LEU A 5 -33.79 -15.14 -54.57
CA LEU A 5 -33.90 -14.87 -53.14
C LEU A 5 -33.37 -13.47 -52.82
N THR A 6 -34.00 -12.78 -51.87
CA THR A 6 -33.28 -11.84 -51.02
C THR A 6 -33.90 -11.84 -49.63
N LEU A 7 -33.38 -12.73 -48.78
CA LEU A 7 -33.61 -12.70 -47.33
C LEU A 7 -32.53 -11.79 -46.75
N ILE A 8 -32.90 -10.59 -46.32
CA ILE A 8 -32.00 -9.67 -45.61
C ILE A 8 -31.86 -10.22 -44.18
N VAL A 9 -30.79 -10.97 -43.94
CA VAL A 9 -30.35 -11.33 -42.58
C VAL A 9 -29.55 -10.15 -42.05
N LEU A 10 -30.18 -9.35 -41.17
CA LEU A 10 -29.47 -8.40 -40.32
C LEU A 10 -28.66 -9.19 -39.29
N LEU A 11 -27.44 -9.59 -39.67
CA LEU A 11 -26.40 -9.94 -38.72
C LEU A 11 -26.02 -8.66 -37.96
N SER A 12 -26.73 -8.37 -36.87
CA SER A 12 -26.21 -7.47 -35.84
C SER A 12 -25.02 -8.18 -35.21
N SER A 13 -23.83 -7.91 -35.74
CA SER A 13 -22.58 -8.23 -35.07
C SER A 13 -22.54 -7.45 -33.77
N TRP A 14 -22.78 -8.15 -32.65
CA TRP A 14 -22.42 -7.69 -31.32
C TRP A 14 -20.89 -7.71 -31.24
N LEU A 15 -20.24 -6.74 -31.89
CA LEU A 15 -18.90 -6.36 -31.53
C LEU A 15 -19.02 -5.72 -30.15
N THR A 16 -18.69 -6.47 -29.10
CA THR A 16 -18.31 -5.88 -27.83
C THR A 16 -17.04 -5.06 -28.08
N VAL A 17 -17.24 -3.82 -28.51
CA VAL A 17 -16.20 -2.81 -28.45
C VAL A 17 -15.86 -2.70 -26.97
N TYR A 18 -14.71 -3.23 -26.57
CA TYR A 18 -14.07 -2.83 -25.32
C TYR A 18 -13.78 -1.34 -25.47
N SER A 19 -14.76 -0.51 -25.14
CA SER A 19 -14.57 0.93 -25.02
C SER A 19 -13.47 1.10 -23.98
N GLN A 20 -12.36 1.72 -24.36
CA GLN A 20 -11.45 2.28 -23.36
C GLN A 20 -12.31 3.17 -22.46
N GLU A 21 -12.36 2.87 -21.15
CA GLU A 21 -13.04 3.75 -20.21
C GLU A 21 -12.41 5.14 -20.34
N SER A 22 -13.17 6.07 -20.92
CA SER A 22 -12.74 7.45 -21.06
C SER A 22 -13.17 8.20 -19.81
N TYR A 23 -12.21 8.54 -18.96
CA TYR A 23 -12.46 9.39 -17.81
C TYR A 23 -12.39 10.86 -18.23
N THR A 24 -13.32 11.67 -17.75
CA THR A 24 -13.19 13.13 -17.79
C THR A 24 -12.03 13.58 -16.87
N GLU A 25 -11.52 14.79 -17.09
CA GLU A 25 -10.48 15.37 -16.23
C GLU A 25 -10.93 15.44 -14.75
N ALA A 26 -12.19 15.76 -14.51
CA ALA A 26 -12.76 15.81 -13.17
C ALA A 26 -12.81 14.42 -12.50
N GLU A 27 -13.21 13.38 -13.23
CA GLU A 27 -13.24 12.00 -12.71
C GLU A 27 -11.82 11.47 -12.44
N LEU A 28 -10.86 11.75 -13.34
CA LEU A 28 -9.45 11.43 -13.11
C LEU A 28 -8.94 12.10 -11.85
N LYS A 29 -9.22 13.39 -11.68
CA LYS A 29 -8.80 14.15 -10.50
C LYS A 29 -9.42 13.56 -9.23
N GLN A 30 -10.73 13.32 -9.21
CA GLN A 30 -11.42 12.74 -8.06
C GLN A 30 -10.83 11.37 -7.69
N LYS A 31 -10.55 10.53 -8.69
CA LYS A 31 -9.96 9.21 -8.46
C LYS A 31 -8.55 9.33 -7.89
N CYS A 32 -7.73 10.23 -8.44
CA CYS A 32 -6.38 10.51 -7.95
C CYS A 32 -6.39 11.04 -6.51
N ASP A 33 -7.26 12.01 -6.20
CA ASP A 33 -7.40 12.56 -4.85
C ASP A 33 -7.78 11.46 -3.85
N SER A 34 -8.71 10.56 -4.22
CA SER A 34 -9.10 9.41 -3.40
C SER A 34 -7.95 8.42 -3.18
N ILE A 35 -7.09 8.19 -4.19
CA ILE A 35 -5.91 7.32 -4.06
C ILE A 35 -4.88 7.94 -3.13
N VAL A 36 -4.65 9.26 -3.25
CA VAL A 36 -3.75 9.99 -2.34
C VAL A 36 -4.25 9.92 -0.91
N GLU A 37 -5.55 10.08 -0.67
CA GLU A 37 -6.11 10.00 0.70
C GLU A 37 -5.97 8.60 1.31
N GLU A 38 -6.22 7.56 0.51
CA GLU A 38 -5.97 6.18 0.93
C GLU A 38 -4.49 5.92 1.21
N ALA A 39 -3.59 6.44 0.37
CA ALA A 39 -2.15 6.35 0.57
C ALA A 39 -1.67 7.13 1.80
N ASN A 40 -2.27 8.29 2.11
CA ASN A 40 -1.99 9.05 3.32
C ASN A 40 -2.32 8.25 4.57
N THR A 41 -3.50 7.62 4.60
CA THR A 41 -3.92 6.77 5.71
C THR A 41 -2.95 5.59 5.87
N LEU A 42 -2.66 4.88 4.78
CA LEU A 42 -1.78 3.73 4.78
C LEU A 42 -0.35 4.10 5.22
N TYR A 43 0.18 5.21 4.71
CA TYR A 43 1.50 5.71 5.08
C TYR A 43 1.61 6.05 6.57
N ARG A 44 0.55 6.60 7.18
CA ARG A 44 0.53 6.88 8.62
C ARG A 44 0.57 5.60 9.46
N TYR A 45 -0.14 4.56 9.03
CA TYR A 45 -0.10 3.24 9.68
C TYR A 45 1.28 2.61 9.58
N GLU A 46 1.83 2.52 8.37
CA GLU A 46 3.14 1.91 8.14
C GLU A 46 4.26 2.68 8.85
N THR A 47 4.24 4.01 8.80
CA THR A 47 5.25 4.84 9.48
C THR A 47 5.18 4.65 11.00
N ALA A 48 3.98 4.64 11.60
CA ALA A 48 3.84 4.39 13.03
C ALA A 48 4.28 2.97 13.41
N ALA A 49 3.87 1.96 12.63
CA ALA A 49 4.24 0.57 12.84
C ALA A 49 5.75 0.35 12.74
N TRP A 50 6.40 0.96 11.74
CA TRP A 50 7.85 0.90 11.56
C TRP A 50 8.56 1.53 12.76
N ASN A 51 8.28 2.80 13.08
CA ASN A 51 8.94 3.48 14.19
C ASN A 51 8.71 2.73 15.52
N PHE A 52 7.49 2.24 15.76
CA PHE A 52 7.20 1.44 16.95
C PHE A 52 8.02 0.14 17.02
N THR A 53 8.20 -0.52 15.88
CA THR A 53 9.00 -1.75 15.81
C THR A 53 10.49 -1.45 16.05
N ASP A 54 11.01 -0.33 15.52
CA ASP A 54 12.38 0.13 15.83
C ASP A 54 12.55 0.41 17.33
N MET A 55 11.55 1.03 17.96
CA MET A 55 11.57 1.25 19.41
C MET A 55 11.55 -0.06 20.22
N ILE A 56 10.85 -1.09 19.74
CA ILE A 56 10.87 -2.43 20.34
C ILE A 56 12.25 -3.06 20.20
N PHE A 57 12.86 -3.01 19.01
CA PHE A 57 14.20 -3.56 18.78
C PHE A 57 15.29 -2.86 19.60
N ALA A 58 15.11 -1.58 19.91
CA ALA A 58 16.00 -0.84 20.80
C ALA A 58 15.89 -1.26 22.28
N LYS A 59 14.89 -2.08 22.66
CA LYS A 59 14.64 -2.54 24.03
C LYS A 59 15.03 -4.02 24.19
N PRO A 60 16.14 -4.35 24.86
CA PRO A 60 16.62 -5.72 25.00
C PRO A 60 15.58 -6.67 25.62
N GLY A 61 15.40 -7.84 25.00
CA GLY A 61 14.49 -8.89 25.48
C GLY A 61 13.00 -8.65 25.25
N LEU A 62 12.58 -7.44 24.86
CA LEU A 62 11.16 -7.13 24.67
C LEU A 62 10.56 -7.95 23.52
N ILE A 63 11.25 -8.02 22.38
CA ILE A 63 10.80 -8.73 21.17
C ILE A 63 10.47 -10.20 21.42
N GLU A 64 11.19 -10.88 22.33
CA GLU A 64 11.03 -12.31 22.63
C GLU A 64 9.71 -12.62 23.38
N THR A 65 9.14 -11.60 24.01
CA THR A 65 7.90 -11.70 24.80
C THR A 65 6.66 -11.38 23.99
N ILE A 66 6.80 -10.70 22.85
CA ILE A 66 5.71 -10.22 22.02
C ILE A 66 5.10 -11.37 21.22
N GLN A 67 3.78 -11.49 21.29
CA GLN A 67 2.98 -12.37 20.45
C GLN A 67 2.31 -11.60 19.30
N ASN A 68 1.89 -10.35 19.54
CA ASN A 68 1.17 -9.58 18.54
C ASN A 68 1.48 -8.07 18.65
N ILE A 69 1.36 -7.39 17.53
CA ILE A 69 1.41 -5.92 17.44
C ILE A 69 0.15 -5.43 16.75
N LEU A 70 -0.53 -4.48 17.39
CA LEU A 70 -1.65 -3.76 16.79
C LEU A 70 -1.23 -2.32 16.52
N THR A 71 -1.72 -1.80 15.40
CA THR A 71 -1.64 -0.39 15.01
C THR A 71 -3.06 0.03 14.68
N TYR A 72 -3.55 1.12 15.28
CA TYR A 72 -4.91 1.57 15.08
C TYR A 72 -5.09 3.07 15.34
N HIS A 73 -6.09 3.68 14.70
CA HIS A 73 -6.46 5.05 14.97
C HIS A 73 -7.04 5.24 16.39
N GLN A 74 -6.60 6.30 17.06
CA GLN A 74 -7.22 6.83 18.26
C GLN A 74 -7.36 8.36 18.11
N GLY A 75 -8.56 8.79 17.69
CA GLY A 75 -8.80 10.20 17.34
C GLY A 75 -7.94 10.63 16.15
N ASP A 76 -7.17 11.69 16.34
CA ASP A 76 -6.23 12.22 15.36
C ASP A 76 -4.87 11.50 15.36
N SER A 77 -4.64 10.55 16.27
CA SER A 77 -3.38 9.84 16.42
C SER A 77 -3.42 8.39 15.91
N ILE A 78 -2.25 7.79 15.71
CA ILE A 78 -2.04 6.35 15.53
C ILE A 78 -1.45 5.79 16.81
N LYS A 79 -2.10 4.78 17.37
CA LYS A 79 -1.65 4.04 18.54
C LYS A 79 -1.10 2.68 18.13
N CYS A 80 0.09 2.36 18.61
CA CYS A 80 0.73 1.08 18.45
C CYS A 80 0.86 0.38 19.81
N VAL A 81 0.51 -0.90 19.89
CA VAL A 81 0.61 -1.69 21.13
C VAL A 81 1.27 -3.03 20.87
N ALA A 82 2.19 -3.42 21.75
CA ALA A 82 2.80 -4.73 21.79
C ALA A 82 2.13 -5.58 22.85
N ILE A 83 1.71 -6.78 22.45
CA ILE A 83 0.91 -7.71 23.25
C ILE A 83 1.76 -8.94 23.56
N ASP A 84 1.87 -9.30 24.84
CA ASP A 84 2.60 -10.49 25.28
C ASP A 84 1.79 -11.79 25.08
N LYS A 85 2.46 -12.94 25.32
CA LYS A 85 1.84 -14.28 25.25
C LYS A 85 0.73 -14.52 26.27
N GLN A 86 0.61 -13.67 27.29
CA GLN A 86 -0.47 -13.71 28.28
C GLN A 86 -1.58 -12.70 27.98
N SER A 87 -1.58 -12.10 26.78
CA SER A 87 -2.56 -11.10 26.32
C SER A 87 -2.59 -9.82 27.16
N TYR A 88 -1.43 -9.35 27.63
CA TYR A 88 -1.28 -8.00 28.21
C TYR A 88 -0.61 -7.06 27.22
N CYS A 89 -1.00 -5.79 27.24
CA CYS A 89 -0.19 -4.74 26.63
C CYS A 89 1.04 -4.53 27.52
N ILE A 90 2.22 -4.76 26.94
CA ILE A 90 3.52 -4.65 27.62
C ILE A 90 4.32 -3.43 27.16
N TYR A 91 3.90 -2.83 26.04
CA TYR A 91 4.51 -1.63 25.51
C TYR A 91 3.53 -0.94 24.56
N GLU A 92 3.44 0.38 24.60
CA GLU A 92 2.67 1.16 23.66
C GLU A 92 3.30 2.49 23.35
N ALA A 93 3.04 2.98 22.14
CA ALA A 93 3.41 4.31 21.70
C ALA A 93 2.27 4.94 20.89
N THR A 94 2.16 6.27 20.95
CA THR A 94 1.16 7.04 20.19
C THR A 94 1.85 8.06 19.32
N PHE A 95 1.41 8.21 18.08
CA PHE A 95 2.01 9.06 17.06
C PHE A 95 0.95 10.01 16.48
N LEU A 96 1.24 11.31 16.45
CA LEU A 96 0.30 12.29 15.88
C LEU A 96 0.48 12.37 14.35
N ASN A 97 1.63 12.89 13.91
CA ASN A 97 1.95 13.11 12.49
C ASN A 97 3.41 12.73 12.13
N GLU A 98 4.19 12.20 13.07
CA GLU A 98 5.66 12.16 13.01
C GLU A 98 6.26 10.77 13.23
N SER A 99 7.57 10.66 13.00
CA SER A 99 8.40 9.49 13.33
C SER A 99 8.60 9.30 14.83
N ALA A 100 8.51 10.37 15.63
CA ALA A 100 8.65 10.31 17.07
C ALA A 100 7.27 10.18 17.76
N PRO A 101 7.16 9.35 18.81
CA PRO A 101 5.90 9.23 19.54
C PRO A 101 5.65 10.45 20.42
N CYS A 102 4.39 10.89 20.51
CA CYS A 102 3.95 11.90 21.47
C CYS A 102 3.67 11.33 22.86
N SER A 103 3.54 10.00 22.97
CA SER A 103 3.38 9.28 24.24
C SER A 103 3.97 7.89 24.14
N GLU A 104 4.61 7.43 25.22
CA GLU A 104 5.16 6.08 25.38
C GLU A 104 4.75 5.54 26.76
N VAL A 105 4.26 4.31 26.82
CA VAL A 105 3.93 3.63 28.08
C VAL A 105 4.57 2.25 28.09
N THR A 106 5.34 1.98 29.15
CA THR A 106 6.07 0.72 29.37
C THR A 106 5.46 -0.13 30.49
N THR A 107 4.46 0.41 31.20
CA THR A 107 3.78 -0.34 32.27
C THR A 107 2.85 -1.38 31.68
N ARG A 108 3.00 -2.63 32.14
CA ARG A 108 2.12 -3.73 31.77
C ARG A 108 0.68 -3.45 32.22
N ARG A 109 -0.28 -3.60 31.30
CA ARG A 109 -1.72 -3.39 31.56
C ARG A 109 -2.60 -4.40 30.80
N ASN A 110 -3.84 -4.55 31.25
CA ASN A 110 -4.86 -5.26 30.49
C ASN A 110 -5.12 -4.57 29.14
N LEU A 111 -5.47 -5.35 28.12
CA LEU A 111 -5.95 -4.83 26.84
C LEU A 111 -7.31 -4.14 27.02
N THR A 112 -7.53 -3.09 26.24
CA THR A 112 -8.86 -2.47 26.11
C THR A 112 -9.81 -3.36 25.29
N GLU A 113 -11.12 -3.12 25.37
CA GLU A 113 -12.10 -3.86 24.56
C GLU A 113 -11.82 -3.73 23.06
N GLN A 114 -11.42 -2.53 22.61
CA GLN A 114 -11.02 -2.28 21.22
C GLN A 114 -9.79 -3.11 20.83
N GLU A 115 -8.75 -3.18 21.68
CA GLU A 115 -7.55 -3.96 21.43
C GLU A 115 -7.84 -5.47 21.37
N ILE A 116 -8.70 -5.96 22.27
CA ILE A 116 -9.16 -7.36 22.26
C ILE A 116 -9.89 -7.66 20.95
N LEU A 117 -10.78 -6.77 20.51
CA LEU A 117 -11.53 -6.92 19.26
C LEU A 117 -10.58 -6.94 18.05
N LEU A 118 -9.70 -5.95 17.93
CA LEU A 118 -8.77 -5.84 16.81
C LEU A 118 -7.79 -7.02 16.76
N ALA A 119 -7.29 -7.50 17.91
CA ALA A 119 -6.45 -8.69 17.97
C ALA A 119 -7.18 -9.94 17.44
N LYS A 120 -8.45 -10.13 17.83
CA LYS A 120 -9.27 -11.25 17.34
C LYS A 120 -9.52 -11.17 15.83
N ILE A 121 -9.85 -10.00 15.31
CA ILE A 121 -10.08 -9.80 13.87
C ILE A 121 -8.79 -10.07 13.08
N LYS A 122 -7.66 -9.49 13.51
CA LYS A 122 -6.37 -9.68 12.85
C LYS A 122 -5.95 -11.15 12.83
N GLU A 123 -6.20 -11.88 13.92
CA GLU A 123 -5.91 -13.31 14.01
C GLU A 123 -6.83 -14.16 13.12
N LYS A 124 -8.13 -13.85 13.08
CA LYS A 124 -9.10 -14.55 12.22
C LYS A 124 -8.73 -14.39 10.75
N ILE A 125 -8.44 -13.16 10.31
CA ILE A 125 -8.01 -12.89 8.93
C ILE A 125 -6.72 -13.66 8.64
N ARG A 126 -5.70 -13.55 9.49
CA ARG A 126 -4.42 -14.28 9.32
C ARG A 126 -4.59 -15.79 9.22
N SER A 127 -5.45 -16.37 10.04
CA SER A 127 -5.77 -17.80 10.01
C SER A 127 -6.41 -18.20 8.68
N GLU A 128 -7.31 -17.36 8.15
CA GLU A 128 -7.92 -17.59 6.85
C GLU A 128 -6.91 -17.51 5.70
N LEU A 129 -5.96 -16.57 5.78
CA LEU A 129 -4.88 -16.40 4.80
C LEU A 129 -3.83 -17.52 4.78
N ALA A 130 -3.91 -18.48 5.70
CA ALA A 130 -3.07 -19.69 5.67
C ALA A 130 -3.50 -20.67 4.56
N ASP A 131 -4.72 -20.52 4.02
CA ASP A 131 -5.18 -21.27 2.85
C ASP A 131 -4.55 -20.70 1.56
N HIS A 132 -3.43 -21.30 1.15
CA HIS A 132 -2.68 -20.89 -0.04
C HIS A 132 -3.38 -21.19 -1.36
N GLU A 133 -4.33 -22.13 -1.39
CA GLU A 133 -5.13 -22.41 -2.58
C GLU A 133 -6.16 -21.29 -2.79
N LYS A 134 -6.77 -20.84 -1.70
CA LYS A 134 -7.72 -19.72 -1.72
C LYS A 134 -7.02 -18.36 -1.91
N TYR A 135 -5.87 -18.16 -1.27
CA TYR A 135 -5.13 -16.90 -1.26
C TYR A 135 -3.66 -17.10 -1.67
N PRO A 136 -3.32 -16.91 -2.97
CA PRO A 136 -1.96 -17.09 -3.49
C PRO A 136 -1.04 -15.90 -3.10
N ILE A 137 -0.78 -15.75 -1.80
CA ILE A 137 0.14 -14.77 -1.25
C ILE A 137 1.58 -15.26 -1.42
N TYR A 138 2.39 -14.50 -2.14
CA TYR A 138 3.77 -14.84 -2.39
C TYR A 138 4.70 -14.11 -1.40
N ARG A 139 5.70 -14.82 -0.90
CA ARG A 139 6.69 -14.29 0.05
C ARG A 139 8.07 -14.29 -0.58
N TYR A 140 8.80 -13.20 -0.40
CA TYR A 140 10.18 -13.04 -0.83
C TYR A 140 11.05 -12.82 0.41
N ASP A 141 12.16 -13.56 0.53
CA ASP A 141 12.98 -13.56 1.76
C ASP A 141 13.54 -12.18 2.14
N ASN A 142 13.90 -11.36 1.15
CA ASN A 142 14.44 -10.01 1.37
C ASN A 142 13.37 -8.91 1.39
N TYR A 143 12.12 -9.27 1.11
CA TYR A 143 11.00 -8.35 0.96
C TYR A 143 9.80 -8.85 1.77
N PRO A 144 9.88 -8.82 3.11
CA PRO A 144 8.82 -9.30 3.96
C PRO A 144 7.54 -8.49 3.76
N LEU A 145 6.38 -9.11 4.01
CA LEU A 145 5.10 -8.42 3.99
C LEU A 145 4.81 -7.78 5.36
N ASN A 146 4.60 -6.48 5.36
CA ASN A 146 4.02 -5.72 6.46
C ASN A 146 2.50 -5.80 6.40
N TRP A 147 1.82 -5.78 7.55
CA TRP A 147 0.38 -6.08 7.65
C TRP A 147 -0.37 -5.03 8.45
N ASP A 148 -1.17 -4.22 7.74
CA ASP A 148 -1.99 -3.16 8.33
C ASP A 148 -3.47 -3.50 8.32
N LEU A 149 -4.10 -3.38 9.49
CA LEU A 149 -5.54 -3.49 9.64
C LEU A 149 -6.13 -2.10 9.85
N ILE A 150 -6.83 -1.59 8.84
CA ILE A 150 -7.36 -0.24 8.79
C ILE A 150 -8.89 -0.31 8.79
N PRO A 151 -9.59 0.39 9.70
CA PRO A 151 -11.04 0.49 9.67
C PRO A 151 -11.54 1.02 8.32
N PHE A 152 -12.58 0.40 7.77
CA PHE A 152 -13.16 0.80 6.49
C PHE A 152 -14.65 0.44 6.43
N ALA A 153 -15.50 1.44 6.22
CA ALA A 153 -16.96 1.29 6.27
C ALA A 153 -17.39 0.61 7.59
N ASP A 154 -18.18 -0.47 7.51
CA ASP A 154 -18.59 -1.29 8.65
C ASP A 154 -17.64 -2.47 8.92
N GLY A 155 -16.44 -2.46 8.34
CA GLY A 155 -15.45 -3.53 8.48
C GLY A 155 -14.02 -3.02 8.42
N TYR A 156 -13.16 -3.75 7.72
CA TYR A 156 -11.73 -3.51 7.68
C TYR A 156 -11.12 -3.73 6.30
N LYS A 157 -10.14 -2.90 5.97
CA LYS A 157 -9.14 -3.17 4.95
C LYS A 157 -7.93 -3.80 5.64
N PHE A 158 -7.48 -4.95 5.16
CA PHE A 158 -6.25 -5.58 5.62
C PHE A 158 -5.24 -5.59 4.47
N TYR A 159 -4.22 -4.74 4.57
CA TYR A 159 -3.17 -4.64 3.56
C TYR A 159 -2.03 -5.60 3.89
N ALA A 160 -1.40 -6.12 2.84
CA ALA A 160 -0.08 -6.72 2.89
C ALA A 160 0.82 -5.94 1.93
N ILE A 161 1.85 -5.26 2.44
CA ILE A 161 2.74 -4.41 1.64
C ILE A 161 4.15 -4.94 1.72
N SER A 162 4.86 -4.97 0.59
CA SER A 162 6.27 -5.38 0.60
C SER A 162 7.17 -4.33 1.26
N GLY A 163 7.91 -4.73 2.29
CA GLY A 163 9.01 -3.96 2.89
C GLY A 163 10.37 -4.41 2.35
N VAL A 164 11.46 -3.87 2.91
CA VAL A 164 12.85 -4.26 2.60
C VAL A 164 13.56 -4.66 3.89
N SER A 165 14.15 -5.85 3.93
CA SER A 165 14.96 -6.27 5.10
C SER A 165 16.43 -5.85 5.00
N LYS A 166 16.98 -5.73 3.77
CA LYS A 166 18.37 -5.30 3.51
C LYS A 166 18.50 -4.61 2.16
N GLY A 167 19.39 -3.62 2.07
CA GLY A 167 19.76 -2.94 0.82
C GLY A 167 19.12 -1.55 0.65
N ARG A 168 19.45 -0.89 -0.47
CA ARG A 168 18.87 0.40 -0.87
C ARG A 168 17.89 0.15 -2.02
N ALA A 169 16.66 -0.18 -1.68
CA ALA A 169 15.62 -0.47 -2.65
C ALA A 169 14.29 0.16 -2.27
N ILE A 170 13.50 0.53 -3.27
CA ILE A 170 12.06 0.77 -3.12
C ILE A 170 11.34 -0.51 -3.57
N PRO A 171 10.64 -1.22 -2.66
CA PRO A 171 10.09 -2.55 -2.92
C PRO A 171 8.69 -2.49 -3.54
N PHE A 172 8.54 -1.84 -4.71
CA PHE A 172 7.22 -1.81 -5.37
C PHE A 172 6.73 -3.22 -5.68
N GLY A 173 5.41 -3.41 -5.68
CA GLY A 173 4.81 -4.66 -6.09
C GLY A 173 4.67 -5.69 -4.98
N ASN A 174 4.08 -6.84 -5.35
CA ASN A 174 3.71 -7.91 -4.43
C ASN A 174 2.79 -7.47 -3.26
N ASP A 175 1.99 -6.43 -3.49
CA ASP A 175 1.03 -5.94 -2.50
C ASP A 175 -0.35 -6.57 -2.66
N TYR A 176 -1.05 -6.67 -1.53
CA TYR A 176 -2.37 -7.28 -1.41
C TYR A 176 -3.32 -6.41 -0.58
N LEU A 177 -4.61 -6.49 -0.89
CA LEU A 177 -5.69 -5.91 -0.11
C LEU A 177 -6.77 -6.96 0.11
N PHE A 178 -7.19 -7.15 1.36
CA PHE A 178 -8.34 -7.96 1.75
C PHE A 178 -9.39 -7.05 2.38
N ILE A 179 -10.64 -7.16 1.95
CA ILE A 179 -11.78 -6.47 2.56
C ILE A 179 -12.50 -7.46 3.44
N ALA A 180 -12.61 -7.15 4.73
CA ALA A 180 -13.29 -7.97 5.72
C ALA A 180 -14.45 -7.22 6.37
N ASN A 181 -15.49 -7.94 6.79
CA ASN A 181 -16.58 -7.39 7.59
C ASN A 181 -16.14 -7.12 9.05
N LYS A 182 -17.03 -6.56 9.89
CA LYS A 182 -16.75 -6.32 11.32
C LYS A 182 -16.38 -7.59 12.11
N GLU A 183 -16.83 -8.76 11.66
CA GLU A 183 -16.50 -10.06 12.24
C GLU A 183 -15.14 -10.61 11.78
N GLY A 184 -14.44 -9.93 10.87
CA GLY A 184 -13.14 -10.35 10.33
C GLY A 184 -13.21 -11.44 9.27
N GLU A 185 -14.34 -11.58 8.57
CA GLU A 185 -14.52 -12.52 7.45
C GLU A 185 -14.16 -11.83 6.14
N ILE A 186 -13.25 -12.44 5.37
CA ILE A 186 -12.80 -11.87 4.09
C ILE A 186 -13.94 -11.97 3.06
N GLN A 187 -14.43 -10.81 2.61
CA GLN A 187 -15.49 -10.71 1.61
C GLN A 187 -14.96 -10.59 0.19
N SER A 188 -13.80 -9.94 0.03
CA SER A 188 -13.13 -9.81 -1.26
C SER A 188 -11.64 -9.56 -1.06
N TRP A 189 -10.86 -9.79 -2.10
CA TRP A 189 -9.44 -9.50 -2.07
C TRP A 189 -8.92 -9.11 -3.45
N LYS A 190 -7.77 -8.44 -3.47
CA LYS A 190 -7.10 -7.97 -4.67
C LYS A 190 -5.58 -8.09 -4.50
N LYS A 191 -4.91 -8.53 -5.56
CA LYS A 191 -3.46 -8.36 -5.74
C LYS A 191 -3.23 -7.17 -6.66
N PHE A 192 -2.46 -6.19 -6.22
CA PHE A 192 -2.22 -4.98 -7.03
C PHE A 192 -1.29 -5.27 -8.22
N HIS A 193 -0.28 -6.12 -8.00
CA HIS A 193 0.81 -6.36 -8.94
C HIS A 193 0.98 -7.85 -9.27
N SER A 194 1.49 -8.19 -10.45
CA SER A 194 1.75 -9.61 -10.79
C SER A 194 2.87 -10.21 -9.93
N GLY A 195 3.84 -9.40 -9.50
CA GLY A 195 4.94 -9.77 -8.62
C GLY A 195 5.64 -8.55 -8.01
N LEU A 196 6.81 -8.79 -7.43
CA LEU A 196 7.70 -7.74 -6.89
C LEU A 196 8.46 -7.03 -8.03
N ILE A 197 8.64 -5.72 -7.90
CA ILE A 197 9.25 -4.81 -8.87
C ILE A 197 10.23 -3.88 -8.11
N PRO A 198 11.33 -4.40 -7.54
CA PRO A 198 12.21 -3.60 -6.71
C PRO A 198 12.98 -2.59 -7.57
N VAL A 199 13.08 -1.36 -7.08
CA VAL A 199 13.89 -0.30 -7.67
C VAL A 199 15.13 -0.10 -6.80
N GLU A 200 16.28 -0.58 -7.27
CA GLU A 200 17.51 -0.69 -6.47
C GLU A 200 18.54 0.40 -6.80
N ALA A 201 18.98 1.16 -5.80
CA ALA A 201 20.10 2.08 -5.92
C ALA A 201 21.44 1.34 -5.72
N THR A 202 22.30 1.37 -6.72
CA THR A 202 23.61 0.68 -6.71
C THR A 202 24.75 1.66 -6.40
N GLU A 203 25.96 1.18 -6.13
CA GLU A 203 27.12 2.09 -5.98
C GLU A 203 27.39 2.90 -7.25
N ARG A 204 27.11 2.32 -8.43
CA ARG A 204 27.27 2.97 -9.74
C ARG A 204 26.10 3.89 -10.10
N MET A 205 24.92 3.63 -9.54
CA MET A 205 23.71 4.43 -9.71
C MET A 205 23.11 4.68 -8.33
N PRO A 206 23.74 5.55 -7.52
CA PRO A 206 23.33 5.77 -6.13
C PRO A 206 22.02 6.56 -6.04
N MET A 207 21.64 7.23 -7.14
CA MET A 207 20.45 8.05 -7.25
C MET A 207 19.66 7.60 -8.46
N ILE A 208 18.35 7.43 -8.29
CA ILE A 208 17.43 7.14 -9.38
C ILE A 208 16.58 8.38 -9.55
N ALA A 209 16.73 9.06 -10.69
CA ALA A 209 16.07 10.35 -10.88
C ALA A 209 14.54 10.21 -10.90
N PHE A 210 14.04 9.15 -11.55
CA PHE A 210 12.61 9.00 -11.81
C PHE A 210 12.21 7.52 -11.99
N PRO A 211 11.85 6.80 -10.92
CA PRO A 211 11.36 5.42 -11.00
C PRO A 211 10.06 5.34 -11.81
N ILE A 212 9.96 4.34 -12.70
CA ILE A 212 8.75 4.05 -13.46
C ILE A 212 8.50 2.54 -13.52
N HIS A 213 7.25 2.14 -13.32
CA HIS A 213 6.75 0.82 -13.73
C HIS A 213 5.40 0.93 -14.44
N SER A 214 4.84 -0.21 -14.86
CA SER A 214 3.56 -0.25 -15.58
C SER A 214 2.56 -1.13 -14.87
N HIS A 215 1.28 -0.75 -14.97
CA HIS A 215 0.17 -1.56 -14.50
C HIS A 215 -0.53 -2.24 -15.68
N LEU A 216 -0.98 -3.47 -15.42
CA LEU A 216 -1.82 -4.23 -16.33
C LEU A 216 -3.26 -3.69 -16.33
N LYS A 217 -4.04 -4.06 -17.34
CA LYS A 217 -5.36 -3.46 -17.60
C LYS A 217 -6.35 -3.50 -16.43
N TYR A 218 -6.21 -4.47 -15.53
CA TYR A 218 -7.10 -4.67 -14.38
C TYR A 218 -6.78 -3.75 -13.19
N GLU A 219 -5.64 -3.02 -13.23
CA GLU A 219 -5.29 -1.97 -12.28
C GLU A 219 -5.00 -0.67 -13.06
N PRO A 220 -6.02 0.06 -13.51
CA PRO A 220 -5.83 1.16 -14.46
C PRO A 220 -5.17 2.40 -13.86
N PHE A 221 -5.03 2.50 -12.54
CA PHE A 221 -4.45 3.65 -11.85
C PHE A 221 -3.21 3.24 -11.06
N ILE A 222 -2.33 4.20 -10.78
CA ILE A 222 -1.37 4.12 -9.67
C ILE A 222 -2.10 3.71 -8.38
N SER A 223 -1.51 2.83 -7.57
CA SER A 223 -2.18 2.34 -6.36
C SER A 223 -1.77 3.15 -5.12
N ALA A 224 -2.59 3.03 -4.07
CA ALA A 224 -2.25 3.60 -2.77
C ALA A 224 -1.01 2.92 -2.15
N THR A 225 -0.78 1.63 -2.44
CA THR A 225 0.41 0.90 -1.97
C THR A 225 1.66 1.39 -2.68
N ASP A 226 1.60 1.69 -3.99
CA ASP A 226 2.72 2.33 -4.70
C ASP A 226 3.15 3.63 -4.02
N ILE A 227 2.19 4.52 -3.73
CA ILE A 227 2.49 5.82 -3.12
C ILE A 227 3.01 5.65 -1.70
N CYS A 228 2.39 4.76 -0.91
CA CYS A 228 2.85 4.44 0.43
C CYS A 228 4.30 3.95 0.42
N THR A 229 4.59 2.91 -0.37
CA THR A 229 5.92 2.32 -0.53
C THR A 229 6.93 3.34 -1.02
N PHE A 230 6.58 4.17 -2.01
CA PHE A 230 7.46 5.23 -2.47
C PHE A 230 7.80 6.20 -1.33
N ARG A 231 6.81 6.69 -0.59
CA ARG A 231 7.03 7.63 0.53
C ARG A 231 7.82 7.03 1.68
N LEU A 232 7.73 5.73 1.91
CA LEU A 232 8.50 5.03 2.94
C LEU A 232 9.99 4.89 2.57
N TYR A 233 10.29 4.76 1.27
CA TYR A 233 11.62 4.37 0.81
C TYR A 233 12.29 5.35 -0.18
N TYR A 234 11.68 6.50 -0.48
CA TYR A 234 12.23 7.47 -1.45
C TYR A 234 13.65 7.93 -1.10
N ASP A 235 13.97 7.99 0.20
CA ASP A 235 15.29 8.36 0.70
C ASP A 235 16.39 7.39 0.25
N LYS A 236 16.04 6.13 -0.04
CA LYS A 236 16.98 5.09 -0.50
C LYS A 236 17.50 5.34 -1.90
N THR A 237 16.73 6.05 -2.73
CA THR A 237 17.08 6.36 -4.14
C THR A 237 17.22 7.87 -4.39
N GLY A 238 16.81 8.69 -3.43
CA GLY A 238 16.78 10.15 -3.51
C GLY A 238 15.84 10.72 -4.58
N SER A 239 14.89 9.92 -5.05
CA SER A 239 13.85 10.33 -6.00
C SER A 239 12.81 11.21 -5.31
N THR A 240 12.35 12.29 -5.94
CA THR A 240 11.24 13.11 -5.42
C THR A 240 9.93 12.88 -6.16
N LYS A 241 9.95 12.07 -7.22
CA LYS A 241 8.81 11.71 -8.05
C LYS A 241 8.93 10.25 -8.48
N PHE A 242 7.81 9.63 -8.78
CA PHE A 242 7.76 8.37 -9.53
C PHE A 242 6.53 8.35 -10.44
N ALA A 243 6.50 7.45 -11.41
CA ALA A 243 5.34 7.30 -12.28
C ALA A 243 4.92 5.85 -12.49
N VAL A 244 3.62 5.68 -12.70
CA VAL A 244 3.05 4.42 -13.16
C VAL A 244 2.45 4.63 -14.54
N TYR A 245 2.86 3.82 -15.51
CA TYR A 245 2.23 3.78 -16.81
C TYR A 245 0.99 2.87 -16.78
N SER A 246 -0.18 3.44 -17.07
CA SER A 246 -1.42 2.69 -17.21
C SER A 246 -1.60 2.18 -18.63
N THR A 247 -1.53 0.86 -18.80
CA THR A 247 -1.79 0.23 -20.10
C THR A 247 -3.27 0.26 -20.50
N ALA A 248 -4.19 0.41 -19.54
CA ALA A 248 -5.62 0.56 -19.80
C ALA A 248 -5.95 1.95 -20.36
N LEU A 249 -5.38 2.99 -19.75
CA LEU A 249 -5.72 4.38 -20.04
C LEU A 249 -4.72 5.06 -21.00
N SER A 250 -3.62 4.36 -21.33
CA SER A 250 -2.56 4.87 -22.22
C SER A 250 -2.02 6.23 -21.76
N MET A 251 -1.77 6.36 -20.46
CA MET A 251 -1.25 7.55 -19.81
C MET A 251 -0.42 7.17 -18.60
N TYR A 252 0.38 8.12 -18.13
CA TYR A 252 1.13 8.02 -16.89
C TYR A 252 0.38 8.71 -15.74
N PHE A 253 0.50 8.13 -14.56
CA PHE A 253 0.17 8.77 -13.31
C PHE A 253 1.47 9.11 -12.60
N VAL A 254 1.82 10.40 -12.58
CA VAL A 254 3.05 10.89 -11.95
C VAL A 254 2.73 11.36 -10.54
N TYR A 255 3.34 10.73 -9.54
CA TYR A 255 3.24 11.18 -8.15
C TYR A 255 4.41 12.08 -7.79
N GLU A 256 4.13 13.22 -7.16
CA GLU A 256 5.11 14.17 -6.63
C GLU A 256 5.12 14.18 -5.11
N LEU A 257 6.28 13.94 -4.50
CA LEU A 257 6.41 13.91 -3.03
C LEU A 257 6.14 15.27 -2.38
N ALA A 258 6.64 16.35 -3.00
CA ALA A 258 6.62 17.69 -2.42
C ALA A 258 5.19 18.25 -2.28
N THR A 259 4.32 17.95 -3.25
CA THR A 259 2.93 18.40 -3.28
C THR A 259 1.96 17.34 -2.79
N ASN A 260 2.40 16.08 -2.68
CA ASN A 260 1.56 14.92 -2.39
C ASN A 260 0.38 14.81 -3.38
N THR A 261 0.68 14.91 -4.68
CA THR A 261 -0.35 14.90 -5.74
C THR A 261 0.01 13.93 -6.86
N ILE A 262 -1.03 13.39 -7.50
CA ILE A 262 -0.90 12.60 -8.74
C ILE A 262 -1.29 13.49 -9.92
N THR A 263 -0.48 13.51 -10.97
CA THR A 263 -0.76 14.19 -12.24
C THR A 263 -0.90 13.15 -13.35
N PRO A 264 -2.11 12.94 -13.91
CA PRO A 264 -2.30 12.18 -15.13
C PRO A 264 -1.72 12.92 -16.33
N THR A 265 -0.90 12.26 -17.15
CA THR A 265 -0.28 12.87 -18.35
C THR A 265 0.00 11.82 -19.43
N LYS A 266 -0.06 12.21 -20.70
CA LYS A 266 0.38 11.35 -21.81
C LYS A 266 1.90 11.38 -22.03
N ASP A 267 2.55 12.45 -21.56
CA ASP A 267 3.97 12.69 -21.77
C ASP A 267 4.69 12.86 -20.43
N ILE A 268 5.86 12.23 -20.29
CA ILE A 268 6.74 12.41 -19.13
C ILE A 268 8.01 13.14 -19.56
N ASN A 269 8.32 14.21 -18.83
CA ASN A 269 9.63 14.85 -18.91
C ASN A 269 10.55 14.21 -17.86
N PHE A 270 11.56 13.49 -18.31
CA PHE A 270 12.53 12.79 -17.45
C PHE A 270 13.55 13.72 -16.77
N ASN A 271 13.54 15.03 -17.08
CA ASN A 271 14.41 15.99 -16.43
C ASN A 271 13.95 16.25 -15.00
N SER A 272 14.42 15.44 -14.07
CA SER A 272 14.30 15.67 -12.62
C SER A 272 15.68 16.01 -12.06
N THR A 273 15.78 17.12 -11.35
CA THR A 273 16.99 17.50 -10.62
C THR A 273 17.08 16.63 -9.35
N PRO A 274 18.14 15.84 -9.15
CA PRO A 274 18.33 15.09 -7.91
C PRO A 274 18.42 16.03 -6.70
N LEU A 275 18.05 15.56 -5.51
CA LEU A 275 18.10 16.32 -4.25
C LEU A 275 19.48 16.91 -3.89
N SER A 276 20.56 16.54 -4.59
CA SER A 276 21.93 16.97 -4.27
C SER A 276 22.29 18.41 -4.64
N GLU A 277 21.40 19.21 -5.23
CA GLU A 277 21.68 20.63 -5.54
C GLU A 277 21.05 21.64 -4.57
N LYS A 278 20.28 21.21 -3.58
CA LYS A 278 19.72 22.11 -2.55
C LYS A 278 19.84 21.52 -1.15
N ALA A 279 21.07 21.45 -0.63
CA ALA A 279 21.39 21.68 0.78
C ALA A 279 22.89 21.44 1.02
N ALA A 280 23.67 22.52 0.98
CA ALA A 280 24.78 22.71 1.90
C ALA A 280 24.54 24.07 2.58
N PRO A 281 24.81 24.21 3.89
CA PRO A 281 24.47 25.40 4.68
C PRO A 281 25.08 26.70 4.12
#